data_AF-A0A926IU18-F1
#
_entry.id   AF-A0A926IU18-F1
#
_cell.length_a   1.000
_cell.length_b   1.000
_cell.length_c   1.000
_cell.angle_alpha   90.00
_cell.angle_beta   90.00
_cell.angle_gamma   90.00
#
_symmetry.space_group_name_H-M   'P 1'
#
loop_
_entity.id
_entity.type
_entity.pdbx_description
1 polymer ?
#
loop_
_entity_poly.entity_id
_entity_poly.type
_entity_poly.pdbx_seq_one_letter_code
_entity_poly.pdbx_strand_id
1 'polypeptide(L)'
;MQIPNPLVEYKTVDEAKNTLSFDAPVPTFVPDGYKIDYVGTIAGETLQIFYKNGKNEIVFRAAKGSDDISGDYNVYKNTKTVSVNGTDAKYRENVETSGAVWTKDGLTFSVYADTVISEKDASDIIASVK
;
A
#
# COMPACT_ATOMS: atom_id res chain seq x y z
N MET A 1 0.75 19.07 -26.45
CA MET A 1 1.70 18.18 -25.76
C MET A 1 0.89 17.17 -24.98
N GLN A 2 1.09 15.88 -25.21
CA GLN A 2 0.44 14.83 -24.43
C GLN A 2 1.33 14.59 -23.20
N ILE A 3 0.78 14.80 -22.00
CA ILE A 3 1.46 14.39 -20.77
C ILE A 3 1.43 12.86 -20.78
N PRO A 4 2.58 12.16 -20.70
CA PRO A 4 2.58 10.71 -20.63
C PRO A 4 1.71 10.26 -19.45
N ASN A 5 0.95 9.19 -19.62
CA ASN A 5 0.29 8.57 -18.47
C ASN A 5 1.39 8.18 -17.47
N PRO A 6 1.36 8.70 -16.22
CA PRO A 6 2.38 8.37 -15.23
C PRO A 6 2.33 6.90 -14.81
N LEU A 7 1.25 6.18 -15.10
CA LEU A 7 1.10 4.77 -14.75
C LEU A 7 1.76 3.85 -15.79
N VAL A 8 2.63 2.97 -15.32
CA VAL A 8 3.24 1.89 -16.10
C VAL A 8 2.96 0.56 -15.42
N GLU A 9 2.39 -0.40 -16.15
CA GLU A 9 2.06 -1.75 -15.66
C GLU A 9 3.18 -2.75 -15.95
N TYR A 10 3.36 -3.72 -15.07
CA TYR A 10 4.36 -4.79 -15.17
C TYR A 10 3.73 -6.15 -14.92
N LYS A 11 4.36 -7.22 -15.43
CA LYS A 11 3.84 -8.59 -15.25
C LYS A 11 4.14 -9.13 -13.86
N THR A 12 5.21 -8.65 -13.23
CA THR A 12 5.67 -9.14 -11.93
C THR A 12 6.09 -7.98 -11.02
N VAL A 13 6.06 -8.24 -9.72
CA VAL A 13 6.58 -7.31 -8.70
C VAL A 13 8.06 -7.01 -8.93
N ASP A 14 8.86 -8.00 -9.27
CA ASP A 14 10.30 -7.83 -9.51
C ASP A 14 10.58 -6.94 -10.73
N GLU A 15 9.83 -7.11 -11.82
CA GLU A 15 9.93 -6.22 -13.00
C GLU A 15 9.65 -4.75 -12.61
N ALA A 16 8.59 -4.51 -11.83
CA ALA A 16 8.25 -3.16 -11.37
C ALA A 16 9.34 -2.58 -10.46
N LYS A 17 9.81 -3.37 -9.48
CA LYS A 17 10.88 -2.98 -8.55
C LYS A 17 12.16 -2.56 -9.27
N ASN A 18 12.55 -3.28 -10.33
CA ASN A 18 13.75 -3.00 -11.11
C ASN A 18 13.71 -1.64 -11.85
N THR A 19 12.55 -1.00 -11.96
CA THR A 19 12.42 0.34 -12.55
C THR A 19 12.57 1.47 -11.55
N LEU A 20 12.54 1.17 -10.25
CA LEU A 20 12.57 2.17 -9.18
C LEU A 20 14.01 2.51 -8.80
N SER A 21 14.22 3.74 -8.33
CA SER A 21 15.52 4.20 -7.81
C SER A 21 15.84 3.72 -6.37
N PHE A 22 15.06 2.77 -5.84
CA PHE A 22 15.22 2.15 -4.53
C PHE A 22 14.74 0.70 -4.56
N ASP A 23 15.21 -0.09 -3.61
CA ASP A 23 14.63 -1.40 -3.33
C ASP A 23 13.32 -1.21 -2.57
N ALA A 24 12.19 -1.42 -3.25
CA ALA A 24 10.87 -1.30 -2.65
C ALA A 24 10.50 -2.59 -1.91
N PRO A 25 10.37 -2.57 -0.57
CA PRO A 25 9.90 -3.74 0.17
C PRO A 25 8.41 -3.92 -0.07
N VAL A 26 7.97 -5.18 -0.04
CA VAL A 26 6.57 -5.56 -0.32
C VAL A 26 6.03 -6.47 0.77
N PRO A 27 4.72 -6.42 1.06
CA PRO A 27 4.15 -7.29 2.07
C PRO A 27 4.22 -8.75 1.61
N THR A 28 4.61 -9.63 2.53
CA THR A 28 4.55 -11.09 2.32
C THR A 28 3.33 -11.75 2.92
N PHE A 29 2.48 -10.96 3.59
CA PHE A 29 1.16 -11.33 4.03
C PHE A 29 0.13 -10.38 3.43
N VAL A 30 -0.95 -10.94 2.92
CA VAL A 30 -2.22 -10.25 2.67
C VAL A 30 -3.35 -11.17 3.16
N PRO A 31 -4.51 -10.63 3.55
CA PRO A 31 -5.61 -11.44 4.06
C PRO A 31 -6.04 -12.54 3.10
N ASP A 32 -6.55 -13.65 3.64
CA ASP A 32 -6.93 -14.81 2.85
C ASP A 32 -7.92 -14.46 1.73
N GLY A 33 -7.70 -15.09 0.56
CA GLY A 33 -8.51 -14.89 -0.63
C GLY A 33 -8.05 -13.72 -1.51
N TYR A 34 -7.25 -12.79 -0.98
CA TYR A 34 -6.65 -11.72 -1.79
C TYR A 34 -5.46 -12.25 -2.60
N LYS A 35 -5.44 -11.93 -3.90
CA LYS A 35 -4.36 -12.28 -4.83
C LYS A 35 -3.96 -11.09 -5.66
N ILE A 36 -2.68 -11.01 -6.05
CA ILE A 36 -2.20 -9.96 -6.95
C ILE A 36 -3.04 -9.95 -8.24
N ASP A 37 -3.59 -8.79 -8.56
CA ASP A 37 -4.38 -8.52 -9.76
C ASP A 37 -3.67 -7.53 -10.69
N TYR A 38 -2.94 -6.56 -10.10
CA TYR A 38 -2.21 -5.53 -10.84
C TYR A 38 -0.89 -5.19 -10.14
N VAL A 39 0.15 -4.94 -10.93
CA VAL A 39 1.44 -4.40 -10.47
C VAL A 39 1.83 -3.27 -11.40
N GLY A 40 2.17 -2.11 -10.82
CA GLY A 40 2.57 -0.94 -11.60
C GLY A 40 3.47 0.02 -10.85
N THR A 41 3.98 1.02 -11.57
CA THR A 41 4.61 2.19 -10.98
C THR A 41 3.90 3.48 -11.38
N ILE A 42 3.96 4.47 -10.49
CA ILE A 42 3.45 5.83 -10.74
C ILE A 42 4.65 6.75 -10.89
N ALA A 43 4.77 7.37 -12.06
CA ALA A 43 5.85 8.28 -12.46
C ALA A 43 7.27 7.69 -12.29
N GLY A 44 7.41 6.37 -12.17
CA GLY A 44 8.68 5.72 -11.84
C GLY A 44 9.17 5.93 -10.40
N GLU A 45 8.31 6.46 -9.52
CA GLU A 45 8.66 6.85 -8.15
C GLU A 45 7.93 6.05 -7.08
N THR A 46 6.71 5.59 -7.38
CA THR A 46 5.88 4.83 -6.44
C THR A 46 5.61 3.43 -6.98
N LEU A 47 5.89 2.39 -6.20
CA LEU A 47 5.38 1.04 -6.45
C LEU A 47 3.90 0.97 -6.08
N GLN A 48 3.08 0.30 -6.89
CA GLN A 48 1.67 0.05 -6.63
C GLN A 48 1.33 -1.41 -6.91
N ILE A 49 0.73 -2.09 -5.94
CA ILE A 49 0.25 -3.47 -6.07
C ILE A 49 -1.22 -3.53 -5.66
N PHE A 50 -2.07 -4.07 -6.53
CA PHE A 50 -3.47 -4.34 -6.20
C PHE A 50 -3.64 -5.82 -5.92
N TYR A 51 -4.33 -6.13 -4.83
CA TYR A 51 -4.77 -7.46 -4.49
C TYR A 51 -6.29 -7.51 -4.53
N LYS A 52 -6.87 -8.52 -5.17
CA LYS A 52 -8.33 -8.69 -5.25
C LYS A 52 -8.83 -9.96 -4.58
N ASN A 53 -10.00 -9.84 -3.97
CA ASN A 53 -10.83 -10.95 -3.50
C ASN A 53 -12.28 -10.70 -3.97
N GLY A 54 -12.62 -11.27 -5.13
CA GLY A 54 -13.91 -11.02 -5.76
C GLY A 54 -14.04 -9.56 -6.20
N LYS A 55 -14.92 -8.79 -5.54
CA LYS A 55 -15.14 -7.37 -5.81
C LYS A 55 -14.31 -6.44 -4.92
N ASN A 56 -13.71 -6.98 -3.86
CA ASN A 56 -12.96 -6.19 -2.89
C ASN A 56 -11.49 -6.11 -3.31
N GLU A 57 -10.86 -4.99 -2.96
CA GLU A 57 -9.50 -4.63 -3.34
C GLU A 57 -8.70 -4.12 -2.14
N ILE A 58 -7.44 -4.55 -2.09
CA ILE A 58 -6.41 -3.97 -1.24
C ILE A 58 -5.34 -3.38 -2.15
N VAL A 59 -5.00 -2.11 -1.93
CA VAL A 59 -3.93 -1.40 -2.65
C VAL A 59 -2.77 -1.16 -1.70
N PHE A 60 -1.62 -1.75 -2.01
CA PHE A 60 -0.36 -1.45 -1.35
C PHE A 60 0.46 -0.47 -2.21
N ARG A 61 1.08 0.52 -1.56
CA ARG A 61 2.08 1.40 -2.20
C ARG A 61 3.31 1.60 -1.35
N ALA A 62 4.45 1.79 -2.02
CA ALA A 62 5.73 2.15 -1.42
C ALA A 62 6.43 3.22 -2.28
N ALA A 63 7.00 4.25 -1.64
CA ALA A 63 7.81 5.28 -2.30
C ALA A 63 8.88 5.82 -1.34
N LYS A 64 9.87 6.56 -1.87
CA LYS A 64 10.76 7.37 -1.03
C LYS A 64 10.00 8.55 -0.41
N GLY A 65 10.36 8.91 0.82
CA GLY A 65 9.85 10.10 1.49
C GLY A 65 9.01 9.78 2.72
N SER A 66 8.17 10.74 3.10
CA SER A 66 7.37 10.70 4.34
C SER A 66 5.91 11.08 4.15
N ASP A 67 5.52 11.42 2.92
CA ASP A 67 4.17 11.89 2.61
C ASP A 67 3.18 10.72 2.53
N ASP A 68 1.90 11.01 2.72
CA ASP A 68 0.83 10.03 2.49
C ASP A 68 0.66 9.80 0.98
N ILE A 69 1.10 8.62 0.51
CA ILE A 69 1.03 8.21 -0.90
C ILE A 69 -0.19 7.34 -1.23
N SER A 70 -1.14 7.19 -0.31
CA SER A 70 -2.32 6.33 -0.50
C SER A 70 -3.19 6.74 -1.68
N GLY A 71 -3.15 8.02 -2.09
CA GLY A 71 -4.06 8.58 -3.09
C GLY A 71 -5.53 8.55 -2.65
N ASP A 72 -5.75 8.36 -1.36
CA ASP A 72 -7.05 8.29 -0.73
C ASP A 72 -7.29 9.58 0.07
N TYR A 73 -8.22 10.38 -0.43
CA TYR A 73 -8.57 11.69 0.12
C TYR A 73 -9.76 11.65 1.08
N ASN A 74 -10.17 10.45 1.52
CA ASN A 74 -11.27 10.31 2.46
C ASN A 74 -10.92 10.88 3.84
N VAL A 75 -11.93 11.45 4.50
CA VAL A 75 -11.86 11.79 5.92
C VAL A 75 -12.32 10.58 6.72
N TYR A 76 -11.45 10.08 7.60
CA TYR A 76 -11.70 8.90 8.40
C TYR A 76 -12.29 9.27 9.76
N LYS A 77 -13.37 8.59 10.14
CA LYS A 77 -14.03 8.78 11.44
C LYS A 77 -13.19 8.24 12.59
N ASN A 78 -12.52 7.12 12.37
CA ASN A 78 -11.68 6.47 13.35
C ASN A 78 -10.24 6.44 12.84
N THR A 79 -9.30 6.89 13.66
CA THR A 79 -7.87 6.77 13.41
C THR A 79 -7.16 6.34 14.68
N LYS A 80 -6.18 5.46 14.56
CA LYS A 80 -5.42 4.93 15.68
C LYS A 80 -3.97 4.72 15.27
N THR A 81 -3.05 4.93 16.20
CA THR A 81 -1.67 4.49 16.01
C THR A 81 -1.54 3.03 16.42
N VAL A 82 -1.03 2.20 15.51
CA VAL A 82 -0.65 0.81 15.78
C VAL A 82 0.86 0.68 15.65
N SER A 83 1.51 0.15 16.68
CA SER A 83 2.97 -0.03 16.71
C SER A 83 3.31 -1.49 16.40
N VAL A 84 4.04 -1.71 15.31
CA VAL A 84 4.39 -3.04 14.80
C VAL A 84 5.90 -3.12 14.63
N ASN A 85 6.57 -3.99 15.40
CA ASN A 85 8.03 -4.18 15.33
C ASN A 85 8.84 -2.86 15.40
N GLY A 86 8.40 -1.91 16.23
CA GLY A 86 9.02 -0.58 16.37
C GLY A 86 8.69 0.42 15.25
N THR A 87 7.76 0.08 14.36
CA THR A 87 7.20 1.00 13.35
C THR A 87 5.82 1.46 13.79
N ASP A 88 5.61 2.77 13.88
CA ASP A 88 4.31 3.35 14.16
C ASP A 88 3.56 3.59 12.85
N ALA A 89 2.38 2.97 12.73
CA ALA A 89 1.48 3.17 11.61
C ALA A 89 0.20 3.84 12.06
N LYS A 90 -0.30 4.76 11.23
CA LYS A 90 -1.63 5.35 11.42
C LYS A 90 -2.66 4.48 10.72
N TYR A 91 -3.31 3.59 11.47
CA TYR A 91 -4.50 2.88 11.04
C TYR A 91 -5.70 3.84 10.96
N ARG A 92 -6.53 3.66 9.95
CA ARG A 92 -7.71 4.50 9.68
C ARG A 92 -8.85 3.66 9.15
N GLU A 93 -10.06 3.92 9.62
CA GLU A 93 -11.25 3.18 9.20
C GLU A 93 -12.52 4.04 9.16
N ASN A 94 -13.40 3.66 8.25
CA ASN A 94 -14.75 4.14 8.05
C ASN A 94 -15.68 2.92 7.99
N VAL A 95 -16.96 3.13 7.68
CA VAL A 95 -17.96 2.03 7.63
C VAL A 95 -17.60 0.97 6.58
N GLU A 96 -17.04 1.38 5.44
CA GLU A 96 -16.80 0.50 4.30
C GLU A 96 -15.37 0.60 3.76
N THR A 97 -14.48 1.35 4.41
CA THR A 97 -13.08 1.47 3.97
C THR A 97 -12.16 1.47 5.15
N SER A 98 -10.95 0.98 4.95
CA SER A 98 -9.90 1.02 5.96
C SER A 98 -8.53 1.10 5.31
N GLY A 99 -7.51 1.33 6.12
CA GLY A 99 -6.15 1.39 5.63
C GLY A 99 -5.16 1.75 6.72
N ALA A 100 -3.91 1.85 6.32
CA ALA A 100 -2.84 2.35 7.17
C ALA A 100 -1.82 3.11 6.34
N VAL A 101 -1.20 4.11 6.95
CA VAL A 101 -0.04 4.81 6.41
C VAL A 101 1.08 4.83 7.43
N TRP A 102 2.30 4.60 6.99
CA TRP A 102 3.48 4.57 7.87
C TRP A 102 4.74 4.91 7.12
N THR A 103 5.78 5.27 7.87
CA THR A 103 7.11 5.52 7.34
C THR A 103 8.12 4.61 8.03
N LYS A 104 9.14 4.18 7.29
CA LYS A 104 10.24 3.37 7.82
C LYS A 104 11.46 3.52 6.91
N ASP A 105 12.63 3.74 7.49
CA ASP A 105 13.92 3.76 6.77
C ASP A 105 13.96 4.70 5.55
N GLY A 106 13.31 5.87 5.65
CA GLY A 106 13.25 6.87 4.57
C GLY A 106 12.25 6.56 3.45
N LEU A 107 11.43 5.52 3.64
CA LEU A 107 10.34 5.15 2.76
C LEU A 107 8.99 5.45 3.42
N THR A 108 8.00 5.74 2.59
CA THR A 108 6.59 5.88 2.97
C THR A 108 5.78 4.76 2.33
N PHE A 109 4.80 4.28 3.07
CA PHE A 109 3.97 3.15 2.72
C PHE A 109 2.50 3.46 2.97
N SER A 110 1.66 2.83 2.17
CA SER A 110 0.23 2.83 2.42
C SER A 110 -0.40 1.49 2.07
N VAL A 111 -1.43 1.16 2.83
CA VAL A 111 -2.43 0.16 2.51
C VAL A 111 -3.77 0.86 2.50
N TYR A 112 -4.51 0.71 1.42
CA TYR A 112 -5.92 1.06 1.32
C TYR A 112 -6.72 -0.21 1.07
N ALA A 113 -7.90 -0.32 1.68
CA ALA A 113 -8.86 -1.37 1.41
C ALA A 113 -10.25 -0.74 1.22
N ASP A 114 -10.97 -1.20 0.19
CA ASP A 114 -12.37 -0.85 -0.08
C ASP A 114 -13.37 -1.64 0.79
N THR A 115 -12.86 -2.16 1.91
CA THR A 115 -13.61 -2.82 2.97
C THR A 115 -12.89 -2.55 4.30
N VAL A 116 -13.50 -2.95 5.41
CA VAL A 116 -12.84 -2.91 6.72
C VAL A 116 -12.01 -4.18 6.89
N ILE A 117 -10.68 -4.05 6.80
CA ILE A 117 -9.75 -5.09 7.28
C ILE A 117 -9.54 -4.90 8.78
N SER A 118 -9.31 -5.99 9.52
CA SER A 118 -9.11 -5.88 10.95
C SER A 118 -7.80 -5.13 11.29
N GLU A 119 -7.72 -4.50 12.47
CA GLU A 119 -6.45 -3.93 12.96
C GLU A 119 -5.32 -4.97 12.98
N LYS A 120 -5.66 -6.25 13.23
CA LYS A 120 -4.72 -7.37 13.20
C LYS A 120 -4.20 -7.62 11.79
N ASP A 121 -5.08 -7.69 10.80
CA ASP A 121 -4.68 -7.89 9.40
C ASP A 121 -3.82 -6.71 8.91
N ALA A 122 -4.21 -5.48 9.24
CA ALA A 122 -3.40 -4.30 8.93
C ALA A 122 -2.01 -4.40 9.56
N SER A 123 -1.93 -4.81 10.84
CA SER A 123 -0.66 -5.02 11.55
C SER A 123 0.18 -6.14 10.95
N ASP A 124 -0.44 -7.25 10.54
CA ASP A 124 0.24 -8.38 9.91
C ASP A 124 0.79 -7.98 8.51
N ILE A 125 0.05 -7.18 7.74
CA ILE A 125 0.55 -6.62 6.47
C ILE A 125 1.79 -5.76 6.76
N ILE A 126 1.72 -4.81 7.70
CA ILE A 126 2.84 -3.93 8.07
C ILE A 126 4.05 -4.75 8.54
N ALA A 127 3.85 -5.76 9.38
CA ALA A 127 4.91 -6.63 9.90
C ALA A 127 5.60 -7.44 8.80
N SER A 128 4.89 -7.75 7.73
CA SER A 128 5.35 -8.64 6.65
C SER A 128 6.12 -7.92 5.54
N VAL A 129 6.20 -6.59 5.58
CA VAL A 129 6.88 -5.76 4.57
C VAL A 129 8.39 -5.90 4.73
N LYS A 130 9.03 -6.44 3.71
CA LYS A 130 10.47 -6.72 3.67
C LYS A 130 11.04 -6.64 2.25
#